data_AF-A0A8J8JX08-F1
#
_entry.id   AF-A0A8J8JX08-F1
#
_cell.length_a   1.000
_cell.length_b   1.000
_cell.length_c   1.000
_cell.angle_alpha   90.00
_cell.angle_beta   90.00
_cell.angle_gamma   90.00
#
_symmetry.space_group_name_H-M   'P 1'
#
loop_
_entity.id
_entity.type
_entity.pdbx_description
1 polymer ?
#
loop_
_entity_poly.entity_id
_entity_poly.type
_entity_poly.pdbx_seq_one_letter_code
_entity_poly.pdbx_strand_id
1 'polypeptide(L)'
;MSTVDRYAVFGHPISHSKSPRIHTLFAEQTQQLLIYEAQDVPAKAFDKALDNFFEQGGKGLNCTVPLKELAWQRAHVLSERAHFSKAV
;
A
#
# COMPACT_ATOMS: atom_id res chain seq x y z
N MET A 1 -20.82 12.74 5.82
CA MET A 1 -19.62 12.74 6.67
C MET A 1 -18.43 12.44 5.78
N SER A 2 -17.38 13.27 5.80
CA SER A 2 -16.15 12.96 5.07
C SER A 2 -15.48 11.78 5.77
N THR A 3 -15.45 10.60 5.13
CA THR A 3 -14.75 9.43 5.65
C THR A 3 -13.27 9.61 5.39
N VAL A 4 -12.43 9.39 6.41
CA VAL A 4 -10.97 9.46 6.27
C VAL A 4 -10.51 8.38 5.30
N ASP A 5 -9.80 8.75 4.23
CA ASP A 5 -9.27 7.78 3.28
C ASP A 5 -8.14 6.97 3.91
N ARG A 6 -8.11 5.66 3.66
CA ARG A 6 -7.13 4.74 4.24
C ARG A 6 -6.13 4.28 3.18
N TYR A 7 -4.86 4.60 3.41
CA TYR A 7 -3.74 4.14 2.60
C TYR A 7 -2.71 3.39 3.45
N ALA A 8 -1.88 2.58 2.81
CA ALA A 8 -0.83 1.84 3.52
C ALA A 8 0.42 1.59 2.66
N VAL A 9 1.49 1.12 3.31
CA VAL A 9 2.60 0.41 2.68
C VAL A 9 2.74 -0.98 3.29
N PHE A 10 2.72 -2.01 2.44
CA PHE A 10 2.91 -3.40 2.84
C PHE A 10 4.36 -3.83 2.56
N GLY A 11 4.95 -4.57 3.50
CA GLY A 11 6.26 -5.20 3.34
C GLY A 11 6.64 -6.03 4.55
N HIS A 12 7.78 -6.72 4.48
CA HIS A 12 8.31 -7.48 5.60
C HIS A 12 9.83 -7.65 5.50
N PRO A 13 10.63 -7.09 6.43
CA PRO A 13 10.24 -6.17 7.51
C PRO A 13 9.90 -4.77 6.97
N ILE A 14 9.07 -4.00 7.69
CA ILE A 14 8.60 -2.67 7.20
C ILE A 14 8.82 -1.49 8.18
N SER A 15 9.19 -1.75 9.44
CA SER A 15 9.24 -0.72 10.50
C SER A 15 10.17 0.46 10.22
N HIS A 16 11.16 0.29 9.34
CA HIS A 16 12.10 1.34 8.93
C HIS A 16 11.56 2.26 7.82
N SER A 17 10.36 1.97 7.30
CA SER A 17 9.77 2.76 6.22
C SER A 17 9.47 4.18 6.68
N LYS A 18 9.96 5.16 5.91
CA LYS A 18 9.65 6.57 6.13
C LYS A 18 8.36 7.00 5.43
N SER A 19 7.75 6.14 4.60
CA SER A 19 6.55 6.46 3.83
C SER A 19 5.38 6.95 4.70
N PRO A 20 5.06 6.35 5.86
CA PRO A 20 4.00 6.89 6.73
C PRO A 20 4.24 8.34 7.11
N ARG A 21 5.45 8.67 7.56
CA ARG A 21 5.80 10.06 7.91
C ARG A 21 5.69 10.99 6.71
N ILE A 22 6.20 10.59 5.54
CA ILE A 22 6.17 11.41 4.33
C ILE A 22 4.73 11.68 3.89
N HIS A 23 3.88 10.66 3.84
CA HIS A 23 2.50 10.78 3.38
C HIS A 23 1.60 11.51 4.40
N THR A 24 1.81 11.33 5.71
CA THR A 24 1.12 12.12 6.73
C THR A 24 1.46 13.60 6.60
N LEU A 25 2.75 13.95 6.50
CA LEU A 25 3.16 15.35 6.31
C LEU A 25 2.61 15.94 5.02
N PHE A 26 2.59 15.17 3.92
CA PHE A 26 1.98 15.59 2.67
C PHE A 26 0.48 15.87 2.84
N ALA A 27 -0.25 14.98 3.51
CA ALA A 27 -1.68 15.14 3.75
C ALA A 27 -1.99 16.39 4.59
N GLU A 28 -1.21 16.64 5.63
CA GLU A 28 -1.30 17.86 6.45
C GLU A 28 -1.05 19.12 5.62
N GLN A 29 0.03 19.14 4.83
CA GLN A 29 0.40 20.29 3.99
C GLN A 29 -0.62 20.59 2.88
N THR A 30 -1.30 19.56 2.37
CA THR A 30 -2.26 19.67 1.25
C THR A 30 -3.72 19.58 1.69
N GLN A 31 -3.97 19.61 3.00
CA GLN A 31 -5.29 19.52 3.62
C GLN A 31 -6.11 18.30 3.14
N GLN A 32 -5.45 17.18 2.88
CA GLN A 32 -6.10 15.92 2.53
C GLN A 32 -6.51 15.17 3.79
N LEU A 33 -7.73 14.65 3.79
CA LEU A 33 -8.24 13.86 4.92
C LEU A 33 -7.95 12.37 4.70
N LEU A 34 -6.76 11.93 5.10
CA LEU A 34 -6.34 10.53 4.96
C LEU A 34 -5.45 10.06 6.11
N ILE A 35 -5.36 8.74 6.28
CA ILE A 35 -4.32 8.07 7.07
C ILE A 35 -3.44 7.24 6.15
N TYR A 36 -2.15 7.17 6.50
CA TYR A 36 -1.17 6.34 5.81
C TYR A 36 -0.33 5.56 6.82
N GLU A 37 -0.40 4.23 6.76
CA GLU A 37 0.25 3.36 7.76
C GLU A 37 1.21 2.34 7.13
N ALA A 38 2.23 1.92 7.88
CA ALA A 38 3.04 0.77 7.50
C ALA A 38 2.45 -0.50 8.11
N GLN A 39 2.22 -1.53 7.30
CA GLN A 39 1.73 -2.83 7.77
C GLN A 39 2.75 -3.92 7.46
N ASP A 40 3.14 -4.62 8.51
CA ASP A 40 4.10 -5.71 8.42
C ASP A 40 3.39 -6.98 7.94
N VAL A 41 3.61 -7.32 6.67
CA VAL A 41 2.88 -8.38 5.95
C VAL A 41 3.89 -9.34 5.32
N PRO A 42 4.05 -10.57 5.86
CA PRO A 42 4.90 -11.57 5.22
C PRO A 42 4.26 -12.07 3.92
N ALA A 43 5.08 -12.46 2.94
CA ALA A 43 4.63 -12.92 1.61
C ALA A 43 3.50 -13.97 1.66
N LYS A 44 3.60 -14.94 2.56
CA LYS A 44 2.59 -16.01 2.75
C LYS A 44 1.19 -15.53 3.16
N ALA A 45 1.09 -14.31 3.69
CA ALA A 45 -0.17 -13.73 4.15
C ALA A 45 -0.65 -12.59 3.23
N PHE A 46 0.04 -12.33 2.12
CA PHE A 46 -0.19 -11.17 1.27
C PHE A 46 -1.63 -11.09 0.75
N ASP A 47 -2.13 -12.14 0.11
CA ASP A 47 -3.47 -12.13 -0.50
C ASP A 47 -4.56 -11.84 0.53
N LYS A 48 -4.52 -12.55 1.67
CA LYS A 48 -5.47 -12.34 2.76
C LYS A 48 -5.39 -10.92 3.33
N ALA A 49 -4.18 -10.39 3.52
CA ALA A 49 -3.99 -9.03 4.01
C ALA A 49 -4.50 -7.99 3.01
N LEU A 50 -4.26 -8.21 1.72
CA LEU A 50 -4.72 -7.36 0.62
C LEU A 50 -6.24 -7.30 0.55
N ASP A 51 -6.89 -8.47 0.55
CA ASP A 51 -8.36 -8.57 0.49
C ASP A 51 -9.00 -7.91 1.71
N ASN A 52 -8.53 -8.24 2.92
CA ASN A 52 -9.00 -7.61 4.16
C ASN A 52 -8.83 -6.08 4.15
N PHE A 53 -7.74 -5.57 3.59
CA PHE A 53 -7.48 -4.13 3.54
C PHE A 53 -8.51 -3.40 2.68
N PHE A 54 -8.81 -3.94 1.49
CA PHE A 54 -9.81 -3.37 0.60
C PHE A 54 -11.24 -3.57 1.11
N GLU A 55 -11.56 -4.71 1.72
CA GLU A 55 -12.86 -4.96 2.38
C GLU A 55 -13.14 -3.95 3.51
N GLN A 56 -12.10 -3.52 4.24
CA GLN A 56 -12.20 -2.48 5.26
C GLN A 56 -12.16 -1.05 4.70
N GLY A 57 -12.37 -0.88 3.40
CA GLY A 57 -12.47 0.43 2.75
C GLY A 57 -11.13 1.09 2.41
N GLY A 58 -10.03 0.33 2.36
CA GLY A 58 -8.74 0.80 1.86
C GLY A 58 -8.85 1.37 0.45
N LYS A 59 -8.21 2.52 0.20
CA LYS A 59 -8.29 3.24 -1.09
C LYS A 59 -7.10 2.98 -2.01
N GLY A 60 -5.99 2.54 -1.44
CA GLY A 60 -4.78 2.17 -2.18
C GLY A 60 -3.64 1.85 -1.23
N LEU A 61 -2.61 1.17 -1.74
CA LEU A 61 -1.42 0.87 -0.96
C LEU A 61 -0.18 0.79 -1.85
N ASN A 62 0.97 1.02 -1.24
CA ASN A 62 2.28 0.73 -1.82
C ASN A 62 2.75 -0.66 -1.38
N CYS A 63 3.56 -1.32 -2.20
CA CYS A 63 4.24 -2.56 -1.85
C CYS A 63 5.76 -2.38 -1.85
N THR A 64 6.44 -2.99 -0.89
CA THR A 64 7.89 -3.10 -0.87
C THR A 64 8.32 -4.54 -0.64
N VAL A 65 9.62 -4.79 -0.54
CA VAL A 65 10.20 -6.13 -0.37
C VAL A 65 9.49 -6.89 0.77
N PRO A 66 9.13 -8.17 0.57
CA PRO A 66 9.29 -8.99 -0.65
C PRO A 66 8.07 -9.01 -1.58
N LEU A 67 7.15 -8.05 -1.48
CA LEU A 67 5.77 -8.19 -1.97
C LEU A 67 5.50 -7.64 -3.38
N LYS A 68 6.47 -6.96 -4.01
CA LYS A 68 6.24 -6.24 -5.27
C LYS A 68 5.79 -7.12 -6.44
N GLU A 69 6.35 -8.32 -6.54
CA GLU A 69 5.96 -9.28 -7.58
C GLU A 69 4.56 -9.85 -7.31
N LEU A 70 4.25 -10.16 -6.05
CA LEU A 70 2.90 -10.61 -5.64
C LEU A 70 1.85 -9.54 -5.94
N ALA A 71 2.15 -8.29 -5.64
CA ALA A 71 1.28 -7.16 -5.96
C ALA A 71 1.07 -7.01 -7.47
N TRP A 72 2.12 -7.24 -8.26
CA TRP A 72 2.05 -7.21 -9.73
C TRP A 72 1.14 -8.32 -10.26
N GLN A 73 1.24 -9.53 -9.71
CA GLN A 73 0.36 -10.66 -10.08
C GLN A 73 -1.10 -10.42 -9.70
N ARG A 74 -1.36 -9.68 -8.62
CA ARG A 74 -2.71 -9.41 -8.09
C ARG A 74 -3.40 -8.20 -8.70
N ALA A 75 -2.66 -7.29 -9.33
CA ALA A 75 -3.23 -6.10 -9.94
C ALA A 75 -4.06 -6.45 -11.19
N HIS A 76 -5.31 -5.98 -11.24
CA HIS A 76 -6.19 -6.18 -12.41
C HIS A 76 -5.78 -5.36 -13.63
N VAL A 77 -5.16 -4.21 -13.39
CA VAL A 77 -4.70 -3.28 -14.43
C VAL A 77 -3.26 -2.91 -14.13
N LEU A 78 -2.39 -3.10 -15.12
CA LEU A 78 -0.96 -2.86 -15.02
C LEU A 78 -0.55 -1.80 -16.04
N SER A 79 0.36 -0.91 -15.63
CA SER A 79 1.01 -0.02 -16.58
C SER A 79 2.00 -0.81 -17.45
N GLU A 80 2.33 -0.28 -18.62
CA GLU A 80 3.35 -0.88 -19.50
C GLU A 80 4.68 -1.11 -18.75
N ARG A 81 5.11 -0.13 -17.95
CA ARG A 81 6.32 -0.23 -17.13
C ARG A 81 6.23 -1.34 -16.08
N ALA A 82 5.05 -1.55 -15.49
CA ALA A 82 4.82 -2.63 -14.53
C ALA A 82 4.86 -4.01 -15.20
N HIS A 83 4.36 -4.14 -16.43
CA HIS A 83 4.53 -5.37 -17.22
C HIS A 83 6.01 -5.70 -17.48
N PHE A 84 6.83 -4.70 -17.79
CA PHE A 84 8.26 -4.90 -18.01
C PHE A 84 9.04 -5.22 -16.74
N SER A 85 8.77 -4.53 -15.63
CA SER A 85 9.49 -4.76 -14.36
C SER A 85 9.04 -6.01 -13.62
N LYS A 86 7.82 -6.51 -13.89
CA LYS A 86 7.14 -7.56 -13.11
C LYS A 86 7.05 -7.24 -11.61
N ALA A 87 6.91 -5.95 -11.30
CA ALA A 87 6.91 -5.42 -9.94
C ALA A 87 6.13 -4.11 -9.87
N VAL A 88 5.29 -3.96 -8.85
CA VAL A 88 4.57 -2.72 -8.50
C VAL A 88 4.76 -2.36 -7.03
#